data_AF-A0A452J3X7-F1
#
_entry.id   AF-A0A452J3X7-F1
#
_cell.length_a   1.000
_cell.length_b   1.000
_cell.length_c   1.000
_cell.angle_alpha   90.00
_cell.angle_beta   90.00
_cell.angle_gamma   90.00
#
_symmetry.space_group_name_H-M   'P 1'
#
loop_
_entity.id
_entity.type
_entity.pdbx_description
1 polymer ?
#
loop_
_entity_poly.entity_id
_entity_poly.type
_entity_poly.pdbx_seq_one_letter_code
_entity_poly.pdbx_strand_id
1 'polypeptide(L)'
;MICLPGLVCYICGREFGSQSLAIHEPKCLEKWHIENDKLPKDLRRAEPAKPQSLTGGTYDIKAANETAYQSAQAQLLPCENCGRTFLPDRLPVHQRSCRPKDGGLGPSSSNPPKSVKGPSSGLVSAAHTDQSSKVQQTHGGAPAIPDKVNYYAYDL
;
A
#
# COMPACT_ATOMS: atom_id res chain seq x y z
N MET A 1 3.04 20.10 15.28
CA MET A 1 2.53 18.73 15.40
C MET A 1 3.02 17.93 14.21
N ILE A 2 3.83 16.90 14.43
CA ILE A 2 4.23 15.97 13.38
C ILE A 2 3.09 14.97 13.23
N CYS A 3 2.42 14.93 12.08
CA CYS A 3 1.45 13.90 11.75
C CYS A 3 2.24 12.63 11.41
N LEU A 4 2.20 11.61 12.26
CA LEU A 4 2.80 10.32 11.94
C LEU A 4 2.08 9.73 10.72
N PRO A 5 2.82 9.08 9.80
CA PRO A 5 2.20 8.46 8.63
C PRO A 5 1.19 7.39 9.05
N GLY A 6 0.03 7.39 8.40
CA GLY A 6 -1.02 6.40 8.64
C GLY A 6 -0.62 5.00 8.18
N LEU A 7 -1.25 3.99 8.77
CA LEU A 7 -1.14 2.59 8.40
C LEU A 7 -2.43 2.11 7.73
N VAL A 8 -2.31 1.32 6.68
CA VAL A 8 -3.45 0.79 5.92
C VAL A 8 -3.92 -0.53 6.53
N CYS A 9 -5.22 -0.67 6.76
CA CYS A 9 -5.81 -1.95 7.13
C CYS A 9 -5.79 -2.90 5.92
N TYR A 10 -5.12 -4.05 6.07
CA TYR A 10 -4.96 -5.05 5.01
C TYR A 10 -6.26 -5.76 4.57
N ILE A 11 -7.36 -5.55 5.31
CA ILE A 11 -8.67 -6.18 5.04
C ILE A 11 -9.57 -5.22 4.25
N CYS A 12 -9.64 -3.95 4.67
CA CYS A 12 -10.59 -2.98 4.11
C CYS A 12 -9.96 -1.79 3.38
N GLY A 13 -8.62 -1.67 3.41
CA GLY A 13 -7.87 -0.66 2.66
C GLY A 13 -7.99 0.76 3.20
N ARG A 14 -8.59 0.96 4.38
CA ARG A 14 -8.68 2.28 5.04
C ARG A 14 -7.41 2.58 5.84
N GLU A 15 -7.07 3.87 5.88
CA GLU A 15 -5.94 4.40 6.66
C GLU A 15 -6.34 4.70 8.10
N PHE A 16 -5.46 4.37 9.04
CA PHE A 16 -5.63 4.57 10.47
C PHE A 16 -4.31 5.03 11.10
N GLY A 17 -4.38 5.64 12.29
CA GLY A 17 -3.18 5.78 13.13
C GLY A 17 -2.80 4.43 13.72
N SER A 18 -1.55 4.25 14.15
CA SER A 18 -1.07 2.96 14.71
C SER A 18 -1.96 2.42 15.84
N GLN A 19 -2.36 3.29 16.77
CA GLN A 19 -3.23 2.91 17.90
C GLN A 19 -4.65 2.55 17.45
N SER A 20 -5.23 3.31 16.52
CA SER A 20 -6.58 3.02 16.03
C SER A 20 -6.60 1.79 15.12
N LEU A 21 -5.51 1.51 14.40
CA LEU A 21 -5.37 0.30 13.60
C LEU A 21 -5.39 -0.97 14.47
N ALA A 22 -4.67 -0.96 15.59
CA ALA A 22 -4.61 -2.11 16.50
C ALA A 22 -6.00 -2.51 17.05
N ILE A 23 -6.91 -1.53 17.21
CA ILE A 23 -8.30 -1.76 17.63
C ILE A 23 -9.20 -2.08 16.43
N HIS A 24 -8.90 -1.49 15.27
CA HIS A 24 -9.68 -1.64 14.06
C HIS A 24 -9.53 -3.04 13.44
N GLU A 25 -8.30 -3.53 13.26
CA GLU A 25 -8.02 -4.79 12.58
C GLU A 25 -8.80 -5.99 13.13
N PRO A 26 -8.80 -6.29 14.44
CA PRO A 26 -9.53 -7.45 14.95
C PRO A 26 -11.04 -7.33 14.68
N LYS A 27 -11.62 -6.13 14.87
CA LYS A 27 -13.04 -5.87 14.58
C LYS A 27 -13.35 -5.96 13.08
N CYS A 28 -12.42 -5.55 12.23
CA CYS A 28 -12.55 -5.64 10.79
C CYS A 28 -12.51 -7.09 10.31
N LEU A 29 -11.64 -7.91 10.91
CA LEU A 29 -11.54 -9.34 10.62
C LEU A 29 -12.78 -10.11 11.10
N GLU A 30 -13.27 -9.81 12.29
CA GLU A 30 -14.52 -10.39 12.81
C GLU A 30 -15.70 -10.12 11.85
N LYS A 31 -15.87 -8.86 11.40
CA LYS A 31 -16.89 -8.51 10.41
C LYS A 31 -16.69 -9.25 9.10
N TRP A 32 -15.44 -9.41 8.65
CA TRP A 32 -15.12 -10.17 7.44
C TRP A 32 -15.54 -11.63 7.58
N HIS A 33 -15.26 -12.30 8.71
CA HIS A 33 -15.70 -13.68 8.95
C HIS A 33 -17.22 -13.80 8.93
N ILE A 34 -17.93 -12.91 9.62
CA ILE A 34 -19.40 -12.91 9.65
C ILE A 34 -19.99 -12.76 8.24
N GLU A 35 -19.42 -11.90 7.40
CA GLU A 35 -19.86 -11.74 6.01
C GLU A 35 -19.50 -12.95 5.16
N ASN A 36 -18.31 -13.51 5.33
CA ASN A 36 -17.83 -14.65 4.56
C ASN A 36 -18.60 -15.94 4.92
N ASP A 37 -18.94 -16.15 6.19
CA ASP A 37 -19.66 -17.34 6.65
C ASP A 37 -21.12 -17.39 6.18
N LYS A 38 -21.70 -16.24 5.83
CA LYS A 38 -23.02 -16.16 5.19
C LYS A 38 -23.02 -16.68 3.76
N LEU A 39 -21.85 -16.84 3.14
CA LEU A 39 -21.73 -17.38 1.79
C LEU A 39 -21.76 -18.93 1.84
N PRO A 40 -22.35 -19.57 0.80
CA PRO A 40 -22.17 -21.01 0.55
C PRO A 40 -20.69 -21.39 0.59
N LYS A 41 -20.36 -22.59 1.09
CA LYS A 41 -18.97 -23.03 1.36
C LYS A 41 -18.04 -22.87 0.15
N ASP A 42 -18.58 -23.08 -1.04
CA ASP A 42 -17.95 -22.96 -2.35
C ASP A 42 -17.70 -21.49 -2.77
N LEU A 43 -18.45 -20.53 -2.23
CA LEU A 43 -18.30 -19.10 -2.49
C LEU A 43 -17.56 -18.35 -1.38
N ARG A 44 -17.17 -19.03 -0.31
CA ARG A 44 -16.38 -18.43 0.77
C ARG A 44 -15.00 -18.08 0.27
N ARG A 45 -14.54 -16.89 0.63
CA ARG A 45 -13.19 -16.40 0.33
C ARG A 45 -12.19 -16.92 1.36
N ALA A 46 -10.94 -17.03 0.94
CA ALA A 46 -9.83 -17.30 1.84
C ALA A 46 -9.61 -16.10 2.79
N GLU A 47 -9.22 -16.42 4.03
CA GLU A 47 -8.92 -15.40 5.03
C GLU A 47 -7.82 -14.45 4.55
N PRO A 48 -7.97 -13.12 4.73
CA PRO A 48 -6.94 -12.17 4.36
C PRO A 48 -5.67 -12.43 5.18
N ALA A 49 -4.53 -12.59 4.51
CA ALA A 49 -3.26 -12.80 5.20
C ALA A 49 -2.77 -11.49 5.83
N LYS A 50 -2.53 -11.50 7.14
CA LYS A 50 -1.89 -10.36 7.82
C LYS A 50 -0.45 -10.22 7.30
N PRO A 51 -0.06 -9.05 6.75
CA PRO A 51 1.31 -8.80 6.37
C PRO A 51 2.19 -8.89 7.63
N GLN A 52 3.29 -9.66 7.58
CA GLN A 52 4.19 -9.78 8.72
C GLN A 52 4.78 -8.40 9.04
N SER A 53 4.43 -7.85 10.19
CA SER A 53 5.06 -6.65 10.72
C SER A 53 6.42 -7.03 11.30
N LEU A 54 7.50 -6.70 10.60
CA LEU A 54 8.85 -6.80 11.14
C LEU A 54 9.02 -5.74 12.24
N THR A 55 8.84 -6.17 13.48
CA THR A 55 9.06 -5.38 14.68
C THR A 55 10.56 -5.13 14.84
N GLY A 56 11.02 -3.88 14.67
CA GLY A 56 12.30 -3.45 15.28
C GLY A 56 13.45 -2.98 14.38
N GLY A 57 13.20 -2.36 13.21
CA GLY A 57 14.27 -1.64 12.51
C GLY A 57 13.83 -1.05 11.17
N THR A 58 13.98 0.27 11.01
CA THR A 58 13.74 1.03 9.76
C THR A 58 12.57 0.50 8.93
N TYR A 59 11.36 0.73 9.42
CA TYR A 59 10.14 0.30 8.75
C TYR A 59 9.89 1.16 7.51
N ASP A 60 9.93 0.53 6.33
CA ASP A 60 9.38 1.16 5.13
C ASP A 60 7.84 1.13 5.23
N ILE A 61 7.28 2.16 5.90
CA ILE A 61 5.83 2.36 6.04
C ILE A 61 5.12 2.25 4.70
N LYS A 62 5.78 2.74 3.65
CA LYS A 62 5.21 2.75 2.31
C LYS A 62 5.09 1.32 1.76
N ALA A 63 6.14 0.50 1.86
CA ALA A 63 6.09 -0.88 1.40
C ALA A 63 5.06 -1.73 2.15
N ALA A 64 4.94 -1.54 3.46
CA ALA A 64 3.95 -2.26 4.26
C ALA A 64 2.51 -1.82 3.93
N ASN A 65 2.28 -0.51 3.77
CA ASN A 65 0.99 0.01 3.35
C ASN A 65 0.60 -0.45 1.94
N GLU A 66 1.56 -0.54 1.02
CA GLU A 66 1.33 -1.05 -0.33
C GLU A 66 0.89 -2.52 -0.29
N THR A 67 1.60 -3.35 0.48
CA THR A 67 1.22 -4.76 0.68
C THR A 67 -0.16 -4.90 1.30
N ALA A 68 -0.46 -4.09 2.32
CA ALA A 68 -1.78 -4.06 2.94
C ALA A 68 -2.87 -3.61 1.95
N TYR A 69 -2.59 -2.62 1.11
CA TYR A 69 -3.51 -2.13 0.10
C TYR A 69 -3.79 -3.20 -0.97
N GLN A 70 -2.78 -3.95 -1.40
CA GLN A 70 -2.95 -5.07 -2.33
C GLN A 70 -3.80 -6.20 -1.73
N SER A 71 -3.57 -6.54 -0.47
CA SER A 71 -4.42 -7.50 0.27
C SER A 71 -5.88 -7.02 0.32
N ALA A 72 -6.11 -5.74 0.59
CA ALA A 72 -7.45 -5.18 0.64
C ALA A 72 -8.14 -5.18 -0.74
N GLN A 73 -7.41 -4.92 -1.82
CA GLN A 73 -7.95 -4.98 -3.19
C GLN A 73 -8.47 -6.38 -3.54
N ALA A 74 -7.77 -7.44 -3.11
CA ALA A 74 -8.20 -8.82 -3.34
C ALA A 74 -9.54 -9.17 -2.65
N GLN A 75 -9.97 -8.36 -1.68
CA GLN A 75 -11.24 -8.53 -0.98
C GLN A 75 -12.41 -7.80 -1.64
N LEU A 76 -12.18 -7.05 -2.72
CA LEU A 76 -13.24 -6.31 -3.41
C LEU A 76 -13.99 -7.20 -4.39
N LEU A 77 -15.30 -6.99 -4.47
CA LEU A 77 -16.21 -7.68 -5.38
C LEU A 77 -16.68 -6.72 -6.47
N PRO A 78 -16.66 -7.13 -7.75
CA PRO A 78 -17.19 -6.32 -8.84
C PRO A 78 -18.71 -6.19 -8.74
N CYS A 79 -19.24 -5.09 -9.25
CA CYS A 79 -20.66 -4.88 -9.45
C CYS A 79 -21.09 -5.46 -10.81
N GLU A 80 -22.07 -6.34 -10.81
CA GLU A 80 -22.62 -6.95 -12.03
C GLU A 80 -23.16 -5.94 -13.06
N ASN A 81 -23.57 -4.75 -12.64
CA ASN A 81 -24.13 -3.73 -13.54
C ASN A 81 -23.06 -2.83 -14.18
N CYS A 82 -22.01 -2.47 -13.45
CA CYS A 82 -21.03 -1.46 -13.91
C CYS A 82 -19.56 -1.87 -13.80
N GLY A 83 -19.26 -3.06 -13.28
CA GLY A 83 -17.91 -3.60 -13.11
C GLY A 83 -17.07 -2.96 -12.02
N ARG A 84 -17.54 -1.88 -11.36
CA ARG A 84 -16.80 -1.25 -10.25
C ARG A 84 -16.72 -2.19 -9.05
N THR A 85 -15.58 -2.20 -8.39
CA THR A 85 -15.29 -3.10 -7.26
C THR A 85 -15.58 -2.41 -5.92
N PHE A 86 -16.20 -3.14 -4.98
CA PHE A 86 -16.58 -2.65 -3.67
C PHE A 86 -16.34 -3.70 -2.59
N LEU A 87 -16.21 -3.27 -1.33
CA LEU A 87 -16.34 -4.21 -0.22
C LEU A 87 -17.75 -4.83 -0.20
N PRO A 88 -17.91 -6.09 0.24
CA PRO A 88 -19.19 -6.78 0.26
C PRO A 88 -20.31 -5.98 0.94
N ASP A 89 -20.00 -5.28 2.02
CA ASP A 89 -20.95 -4.41 2.75
C ASP A 89 -21.44 -3.19 1.94
N ARG A 90 -20.60 -2.62 1.07
CA ARG A 90 -20.94 -1.44 0.26
C ARG A 90 -21.58 -1.80 -1.06
N LEU A 91 -21.34 -3.01 -1.57
CA LEU A 91 -21.82 -3.45 -2.87
C LEU A 91 -23.36 -3.43 -2.98
N PRO A 92 -24.16 -3.96 -2.03
CA PRO A 92 -25.62 -3.90 -2.08
C PRO A 92 -26.16 -2.46 -2.06
N VAL A 93 -25.53 -1.57 -1.29
CA VAL A 93 -25.90 -0.15 -1.25
C VAL A 93 -25.70 0.50 -2.61
N HIS A 94 -24.57 0.20 -3.25
CA HIS A 94 -24.28 0.67 -4.59
C HIS A 94 -25.26 0.10 -5.63
N GLN A 95 -25.52 -1.22 -5.60
CA GLN A 95 -26.37 -1.92 -6.57
C GLN A 95 -27.80 -1.36 -6.63
N ARG A 96 -28.37 -0.90 -5.50
CA ARG A 96 -29.72 -0.28 -5.47
C ARG A 96 -29.90 0.93 -6.38
N SER A 97 -28.82 1.65 -6.70
CA SER A 97 -28.85 2.85 -7.54
C SER A 97 -27.96 2.73 -8.78
N CYS A 98 -27.23 1.63 -8.92
CA CYS A 98 -26.31 1.41 -10.02
C CYS A 98 -27.07 1.14 -11.31
N ARG A 99 -26.79 1.91 -12.35
CA ARG A 99 -27.29 1.67 -13.70
C ARG A 99 -26.32 0.81 -14.50
N PRO A 100 -26.81 -0.04 -15.43
CA PRO A 100 -25.96 -0.75 -16.38
C PRO A 100 -25.11 0.23 -17.17
N LYS A 101 -23.85 -0.13 -17.45
CA LYS A 101 -23.00 0.69 -18.31
C LYS A 101 -23.34 0.38 -19.77
N ASP A 102 -24.01 1.31 -20.45
CA ASP A 102 -24.25 1.21 -21.89
C ASP A 102 -22.90 1.19 -22.63
N GLY A 103 -22.61 0.09 -23.33
CA GLY A 103 -21.36 -0.10 -24.10
C GLY A 103 -20.31 -0.90 -23.33
N GLY A 104 -20.38 -2.23 -23.48
CA GLY A 104 -19.45 -3.17 -22.88
C GLY A 104 -18.00 -2.94 -23.32
N LEU A 105 -17.16 -2.58 -22.36
CA LEU A 105 -15.71 -2.79 -22.40
C LEU A 105 -15.23 -3.01 -20.97
N GLY A 106 -15.21 -4.28 -20.55
CA GLY A 106 -14.32 -4.88 -19.54
C GLY A 106 -14.09 -4.19 -18.18
N PRO A 107 -13.33 -4.84 -17.27
CA PRO A 107 -12.91 -4.21 -16.03
C PRO A 107 -11.88 -3.12 -16.37
N SER A 108 -12.31 -1.86 -16.36
CA SER A 108 -11.42 -0.71 -16.43
C SER A 108 -10.56 -0.67 -15.16
N SER A 109 -9.46 -1.42 -15.17
CA SER A 109 -8.32 -1.17 -14.29
C SER A 109 -7.75 0.20 -14.64
N SER A 110 -8.15 1.21 -13.89
CA SER A 110 -7.50 2.51 -13.92
C SER A 110 -7.22 2.96 -12.50
N ASN A 111 -6.22 2.33 -11.87
CA ASN A 111 -5.32 3.10 -11.03
C ASN A 111 -4.14 3.51 -11.92
N PRO A 112 -4.10 4.75 -12.45
CA PRO A 112 -2.86 5.24 -13.05
C PRO A 112 -1.83 5.43 -11.92
N PRO A 113 -0.56 5.00 -12.08
CA PRO A 113 0.51 5.51 -11.25
C PRO A 113 0.55 7.04 -11.45
N LYS A 114 0.63 7.80 -10.37
CA LYS A 114 0.92 9.24 -10.43
C LYS A 114 2.30 9.43 -11.05
N SER A 115 2.35 9.46 -12.37
CA SER A 115 3.53 9.84 -13.15
C SER A 115 3.65 11.35 -13.05
N VAL A 116 4.65 11.80 -12.31
CA VAL A 116 5.07 13.20 -12.23
C VAL A 116 5.42 13.66 -13.64
N LYS A 117 4.57 14.52 -14.23
CA LYS A 117 4.84 15.20 -15.49
C LYS A 117 6.04 16.12 -15.30
N GLY A 118 7.15 15.80 -15.97
CA GLY A 118 8.15 16.81 -16.33
C GLY A 118 7.56 17.75 -17.38
N PRO A 119 7.91 19.05 -17.39
CA PRO A 119 7.54 19.95 -18.47
C PRO A 119 8.46 19.75 -19.68
N SER A 120 7.88 19.49 -20.83
CA SER A 120 8.47 19.72 -22.15
C SER A 120 7.91 21.02 -22.72
N SER A 121 8.80 21.93 -23.13
CA SER A 121 8.54 22.94 -24.15
C SER A 121 9.89 23.43 -24.69
N GLY A 122 10.02 23.44 -26.02
CA GLY A 122 11.30 23.49 -26.72
C GLY A 122 11.79 24.87 -27.13
N LEU A 123 13.06 24.84 -27.56
CA LEU A 123 13.70 25.55 -28.68
C LEU A 123 13.77 27.09 -28.65
N VAL A 124 15.01 27.60 -28.48
CA VAL A 124 15.72 28.44 -29.47
C VAL A 124 17.24 28.25 -29.32
N SER A 125 17.96 28.20 -30.45
CA SER A 125 19.41 28.02 -30.53
C SER A 125 20.19 29.33 -30.37
N ALA A 126 21.37 29.29 -29.73
CA ALA A 126 22.57 30.02 -30.16
C ALA A 126 23.82 29.43 -29.45
N ALA A 127 24.92 29.36 -30.20
CA ALA A 127 26.19 28.72 -29.88
C ALA A 127 26.98 29.41 -28.74
N HIS A 128 27.91 28.70 -28.11
CA HIS A 128 29.36 28.96 -28.07
C HIS A 128 30.04 27.99 -27.07
N THR A 129 31.12 27.33 -27.54
CA THR A 129 32.37 26.88 -26.88
C THR A 129 32.44 27.00 -25.33
N ASP A 130 32.96 26.04 -24.56
CA ASP A 130 34.27 25.39 -24.71
C ASP A 130 34.47 24.19 -23.77
N GLN A 131 35.58 23.51 -24.02
CA GLN A 131 36.21 22.38 -23.35
C GLN A 131 36.18 22.38 -21.80
N SER A 132 35.98 21.20 -21.19
CA SER A 132 37.03 20.58 -20.34
C SER A 132 36.59 19.24 -19.76
N SER A 133 37.36 18.22 -20.11
CA SER A 133 37.46 16.91 -19.48
C SER A 133 37.74 17.02 -17.98
N LYS A 134 37.11 16.19 -17.12
CA LYS A 134 37.83 15.42 -16.10
C LYS A 134 37.00 14.27 -15.52
N VAL A 135 37.52 13.08 -15.78
CA VAL A 135 37.25 11.76 -15.19
C VAL A 135 37.88 11.66 -13.78
N GLN A 136 37.24 10.88 -12.88
CA GLN A 136 37.76 10.13 -11.70
C GLN A 136 36.81 10.29 -10.50
N GLN A 137 35.99 9.31 -10.10
CA GLN A 137 36.32 8.05 -9.40
C GLN A 137 37.34 8.22 -8.27
N THR A 138 36.87 8.17 -7.02
CA THR A 138 37.69 7.86 -5.85
C THR A 138 36.96 6.90 -4.91
N HIS A 139 37.65 5.79 -4.63
CA HIS A 139 37.35 4.78 -3.63
C HIS A 139 37.93 5.17 -2.25
N GLY A 140 37.41 4.55 -1.19
CA GLY A 140 38.07 4.36 0.12
C GLY A 140 37.77 5.46 1.14
N GLY A 141 37.51 5.19 2.42
CA GLY A 141 37.58 3.96 3.19
C GLY A 141 36.95 4.18 4.57
N ALA A 142 36.46 3.09 5.17
CA ALA A 142 36.01 3.06 6.55
C ALA A 142 37.21 2.84 7.49
N PRO A 143 37.34 3.56 8.62
CA PRO A 143 38.16 3.12 9.73
C PRO A 143 37.37 2.26 10.71
N ALA A 144 38.02 1.18 11.14
CA ALA A 144 37.52 0.23 12.13
C ALA A 144 37.51 0.80 13.57
N ILE A 145 36.47 0.38 14.28
CA ILE A 145 36.26 0.05 15.71
C ILE A 145 37.49 0.18 16.65
N PRO A 146 37.25 0.52 17.94
CA PRO A 146 37.57 -0.50 18.94
C PRO A 146 36.40 -0.78 19.90
N ASP A 147 36.34 -2.07 20.25
CA ASP A 147 35.45 -2.72 21.19
C ASP A 147 35.36 -1.99 22.53
N LYS A 148 34.16 -1.94 23.12
CA LYS A 148 33.96 -2.32 24.52
C LYS A 148 32.62 -3.01 24.72
N VAL A 149 32.74 -4.32 24.91
CA VAL A 149 31.78 -5.20 25.57
C VAL A 149 31.62 -4.73 27.02
N ASN A 150 30.39 -4.62 27.52
CA ASN A 150 30.12 -5.10 28.87
C ASN A 150 28.71 -5.71 28.96
N TYR A 151 28.73 -6.97 29.36
CA TYR A 151 27.59 -7.82 29.70
C TYR A 151 27.32 -7.67 31.22
N TYR A 152 26.31 -8.38 31.74
CA TYR A 152 25.79 -8.41 33.13
C TYR A 152 24.79 -7.28 33.45
N ALA A 153 23.61 -7.50 34.03
CA ALA A 153 23.03 -8.68 34.69
C ALA A 153 21.49 -8.58 34.68
N TYR A 154 20.81 -9.72 34.55
CA TYR A 154 19.43 -9.86 35.03
C TYR A 154 19.53 -10.45 36.45
N ASP A 155 19.14 -9.67 37.45
CA ASP A 155 18.88 -10.16 38.79
C ASP A 155 17.49 -10.81 38.87
N LEU A 156 17.45 -11.82 39.74
CA LEU A 156 16.44 -12.84 40.03
C LEU A 156 14.99 -12.34 40.22
#